data_AF-A0A7T5RDY1-F1
#
_entry.id   AF-A0A7T5RDY1-F1
#
_cell.length_a   1.000
_cell.length_b   1.000
_cell.length_c   1.000
_cell.angle_alpha   90.00
_cell.angle_beta   90.00
_cell.angle_gamma   90.00
#
_symmetry.space_group_name_H-M   'P 1'
#
loop_
_entity.id
_entity.type
_entity.pdbx_description
1 polymer ?
#
loop_
_entity_poly.entity_id
_entity_poly.type
_entity_poly.pdbx_seq_one_letter_code
_entity_poly.pdbx_strand_id
1 'polypeptide(L)'
;MAKPKKEKVWLFKKPVGDSEVIQRGNLMRRTTSAFTCGFCGTHHKELSETDDGRTIFRLLGRDGVMECCGKLVDIIYSEWKNNFAEHFLGEEFFANLLDNRFYILRGTLLRAIEKWKREADEARNKAAEAEELAVGL
;
A
#
# COMPACT_ATOMS: atom_id res chain seq x y z
N MET A 1 35.04 0.12 -26.84
CA MET A 1 34.04 -0.98 -26.90
C MET A 1 33.31 -1.02 -25.55
N ALA A 2 32.00 -0.77 -25.54
CA ALA A 2 31.21 -0.77 -24.31
C ALA A 2 31.08 -2.21 -23.79
N LYS A 3 31.44 -2.45 -22.52
CA LYS A 3 31.28 -3.77 -21.89
C LYS A 3 29.78 -4.14 -21.89
N PRO A 4 29.41 -5.38 -22.29
CA PRO A 4 28.01 -5.80 -22.21
C PRO A 4 27.58 -5.75 -20.75
N LYS A 5 26.54 -4.95 -20.45
CA LYS A 5 25.86 -4.98 -19.14
C LYS A 5 25.30 -6.39 -18.98
N LYS A 6 25.82 -7.15 -18.01
CA LYS A 6 25.25 -8.44 -17.63
C LYS A 6 23.75 -8.25 -17.38
N GLU A 7 22.92 -8.84 -18.23
CA GLU A 7 21.50 -8.95 -17.95
C GLU A 7 21.35 -9.69 -16.62
N LYS A 8 20.66 -9.06 -15.66
CA LYS A 8 20.34 -9.73 -14.39
C LYS A 8 19.38 -10.87 -14.72
N VAL A 9 19.92 -12.08 -14.77
CA VAL A 9 19.13 -13.30 -14.93
C VAL A 9 18.35 -13.49 -13.63
N TRP A 10 17.03 -13.33 -13.72
CA TRP A 10 16.14 -13.67 -12.61
C TRP A 10 16.10 -15.18 -12.47
N LEU A 11 16.29 -15.70 -11.25
CA LEU A 11 16.20 -17.13 -10.95
C LEU A 11 14.79 -17.69 -11.16
N PHE A 12 13.77 -16.82 -11.14
CA PHE A 12 12.37 -17.17 -11.35
C PHE A 12 11.73 -16.21 -12.36
N LYS A 13 10.69 -16.67 -13.07
CA LYS A 13 9.88 -15.76 -13.89
C LYS A 13 9.31 -14.68 -12.99
N LYS A 14 9.66 -13.44 -13.30
CA LYS A 14 9.18 -12.29 -12.56
C LYS A 14 7.65 -12.18 -12.70
N PRO A 15 6.90 -11.98 -11.61
CA PRO A 15 5.47 -11.70 -11.70
C PRO A 15 5.27 -10.30 -12.31
N VAL A 16 4.41 -10.25 -13.33
CA VAL A 16 4.10 -9.06 -14.14
C VAL A 16 2.60 -8.83 -14.10
N GLY A 17 2.17 -7.59 -14.21
CA GLY A 17 0.78 -7.17 -14.09
C GLY A 17 0.55 -6.26 -12.89
N ASP A 18 -0.64 -5.67 -12.88
CA ASP A 18 -1.00 -4.61 -11.94
C ASP A 18 -1.23 -5.13 -10.52
N SER A 19 -1.05 -4.25 -9.53
CA SER A 19 -1.34 -4.54 -8.12
C SER A 19 -2.77 -4.14 -7.79
N GLU A 20 -3.57 -5.09 -7.29
CA GLU A 20 -4.90 -4.80 -6.76
C GLU A 20 -4.83 -3.96 -5.48
N VAL A 21 -3.81 -4.18 -4.65
CA VAL A 21 -3.61 -3.45 -3.39
C VAL A 21 -3.34 -1.97 -3.65
N ILE A 22 -2.47 -1.66 -4.61
CA ILE A 22 -2.11 -0.27 -4.93
C ILE A 22 -3.25 0.43 -5.69
N GLN A 23 -3.97 -0.26 -6.57
CA GLN A 23 -5.13 0.30 -7.29
C GLN A 23 -6.18 0.88 -6.33
N ARG A 24 -6.39 0.24 -5.18
CA ARG A 24 -7.34 0.71 -4.14
C ARG A 24 -6.82 1.93 -3.36
N GLY A 25 -5.52 2.21 -3.38
CA GLY A 25 -4.87 3.19 -2.52
C GLY A 25 -4.70 4.60 -3.10
N ASN A 26 -5.04 4.85 -4.36
CA ASN A 26 -4.83 6.13 -5.07
C ASN A 26 -3.37 6.66 -5.03
N LEU A 27 -2.37 5.80 -4.86
CA LEU A 27 -0.94 6.17 -4.81
C LEU A 27 -0.26 6.14 -6.20
N MET A 28 -1.01 6.49 -7.24
CA MET A 28 -0.62 6.28 -8.63
C MET A 28 -0.44 7.60 -9.38
N ARG A 29 0.53 7.65 -10.29
CA ARG A 29 0.67 8.71 -11.30
C ARG A 29 0.93 8.09 -12.67
N ARG A 30 0.46 8.73 -13.76
CA ARG A 30 0.80 8.31 -15.12
C ARG A 30 1.99 9.07 -15.68
N THR A 31 2.79 8.41 -16.51
CA THR A 31 3.90 9.03 -17.23
C THR A 31 4.18 8.35 -18.56
N THR A 32 4.53 9.13 -19.58
CA THR A 32 5.09 8.64 -20.85
C THR A 32 6.62 8.67 -20.86
N SER A 33 7.25 9.40 -19.94
CA SER A 33 8.70 9.57 -19.88
C SER A 33 9.45 8.27 -19.57
N ALA A 34 10.73 8.24 -19.93
CA ALA A 34 11.62 7.15 -19.56
C ALA A 34 11.71 6.99 -18.03
N PHE A 35 11.67 5.76 -17.55
CA PHE A 35 11.60 5.46 -16.12
C PHE A 35 12.29 4.14 -15.79
N THR A 36 13.06 4.09 -14.70
CA THR A 36 13.69 2.86 -14.22
C THR A 36 12.95 2.34 -13.00
N CYS A 37 12.42 1.11 -13.08
CA CYS A 37 11.66 0.52 -11.99
C CYS A 37 12.58 0.23 -10.78
N GLY A 38 12.31 0.87 -9.64
CA GLY A 38 13.11 0.76 -8.41
C GLY A 38 13.09 -0.61 -7.73
N PHE A 39 12.19 -1.51 -8.17
CA PHE A 39 12.07 -2.90 -7.68
C PHE A 39 12.93 -3.87 -8.47
N CYS A 40 12.79 -3.87 -9.79
CA CYS A 40 13.45 -4.86 -10.65
C CYS A 40 14.65 -4.31 -11.43
N GLY A 41 14.82 -3.00 -11.47
CA GLY A 41 15.86 -2.33 -12.26
C GLY A 41 15.60 -2.28 -13.77
N THR A 42 14.46 -2.77 -14.25
CA THR A 42 14.08 -2.66 -15.66
C THR A 42 13.99 -1.19 -16.06
N HIS A 43 14.68 -0.83 -17.13
CA HIS A 43 14.61 0.49 -17.73
C HIS A 43 13.51 0.52 -18.79
N HIS A 44 12.45 1.27 -18.53
CA HIS A 44 11.35 1.51 -19.45
C HIS A 44 11.67 2.75 -20.28
N LYS A 45 11.74 2.57 -21.60
CA LYS A 45 12.00 3.67 -22.55
C LYS A 45 10.84 4.65 -22.57
N GLU A 46 11.09 5.88 -22.98
CA GLU A 46 10.03 6.85 -23.25
C GLU A 46 9.03 6.30 -24.28
N LEU A 47 7.75 6.59 -24.05
CA LEU A 47 6.63 6.24 -24.91
C LEU A 47 6.29 7.41 -25.83
N SER A 48 5.64 7.12 -26.95
CA SER A 48 5.07 8.15 -27.81
C SER A 48 3.87 8.82 -27.13
N GLU A 49 3.53 10.03 -27.55
CA GLU A 49 2.38 10.77 -27.01
C GLU A 49 1.04 10.07 -27.30
N THR A 50 1.01 9.15 -28.27
CA THR A 50 -0.17 8.35 -28.63
C THR A 50 -0.30 7.06 -27.83
N ASP A 51 0.73 6.68 -27.06
CA ASP A 51 0.68 5.47 -26.25
C ASP A 51 -0.07 5.70 -24.93
N ASP A 52 -0.73 4.66 -24.43
CA ASP A 52 -1.23 4.64 -23.07
C ASP A 52 -0.05 4.71 -22.09
N GLY A 53 0.12 5.89 -21.47
CA GLY A 53 1.19 6.15 -20.50
C GLY A 53 1.20 5.13 -19.36
N ARG A 54 2.40 4.89 -18.80
CA ARG A 54 2.62 3.90 -17.74
C ARG A 54 2.16 4.40 -16.39
N THR A 55 1.70 3.48 -15.55
CA THR A 55 1.29 3.78 -14.19
C THR A 55 2.46 3.56 -13.23
N ILE A 56 2.87 4.63 -12.54
CA ILE A 56 3.93 4.61 -11.53
C ILE A 56 3.30 4.62 -10.15
N PHE A 57 3.79 3.77 -9.27
CA PHE A 57 3.44 3.74 -7.85
C PHE A 57 4.67 3.94 -6.98
N ARG A 58 4.47 4.33 -5.72
CA ARG A 58 5.53 4.43 -4.71
C ARG A 58 5.25 3.51 -3.53
N LEU A 59 6.21 2.68 -3.19
CA LEU A 59 6.14 1.77 -2.05
C LEU A 59 7.51 1.67 -1.37
N LEU A 60 7.54 1.80 -0.04
CA LEU A 60 8.75 1.77 0.78
C LEU A 60 9.87 2.71 0.26
N GLY A 61 9.49 3.92 -0.16
CA GLY A 61 10.42 4.93 -0.67
C GLY A 61 10.97 4.68 -2.08
N ARG A 62 10.52 3.62 -2.75
CA ARG A 62 10.92 3.28 -4.13
C ARG A 62 9.76 3.49 -5.08
N ASP A 63 10.03 4.07 -6.24
CA ASP A 63 9.06 4.17 -7.32
C ASP A 63 9.12 2.91 -8.20
N GLY A 64 7.97 2.38 -8.60
CA GLY A 64 7.82 1.18 -9.42
C GLY A 64 6.83 1.38 -10.56
N VAL A 65 6.97 0.58 -11.61
CA VAL A 65 6.01 0.52 -12.73
C VAL A 65 4.98 -0.55 -12.42
N MET A 66 3.69 -0.18 -12.45
CA MET A 66 2.58 -1.03 -12.06
C MET A 66 2.46 -2.25 -12.96
N GLU A 67 2.52 -2.05 -14.26
CA GLU A 67 2.42 -3.10 -15.27
C GLU A 67 3.60 -4.08 -15.17
N CYS A 68 4.72 -3.64 -14.59
CA CYS A 68 5.97 -4.37 -14.53
C CYS A 68 6.16 -5.15 -13.21
N CYS A 69 5.89 -4.52 -12.08
CA CYS A 69 6.16 -5.06 -10.74
C CYS A 69 4.94 -4.96 -9.79
N GLY A 70 3.78 -4.55 -10.28
CA GLY A 70 2.58 -4.41 -9.44
C GLY A 70 2.25 -5.74 -8.75
N LYS A 71 2.22 -6.85 -9.50
CA LYS A 71 1.89 -8.15 -8.94
C LYS A 71 2.88 -8.66 -7.89
N LEU A 72 4.13 -8.19 -7.92
CA LEU A 72 5.09 -8.45 -6.84
C LEU A 72 4.62 -7.83 -5.52
N VAL A 73 3.98 -6.66 -5.56
CA VAL A 73 3.41 -6.03 -4.36
C VAL A 73 2.29 -6.89 -3.80
N ASP A 74 1.39 -7.39 -4.65
CA ASP A 74 0.31 -8.27 -4.19
C ASP A 74 0.87 -9.55 -3.55
N ILE A 75 1.91 -10.16 -4.13
CA ILE A 75 2.56 -11.36 -3.59
C ILE A 75 3.24 -11.06 -2.25
N ILE A 76 4.00 -9.96 -2.16
CA ILE A 76 4.63 -9.53 -0.91
C ILE A 76 3.53 -9.30 0.13
N TYR A 77 2.46 -8.59 -0.20
CA TYR A 77 1.36 -8.41 0.73
C TYR A 77 0.68 -9.76 1.08
N SER A 78 0.46 -10.69 0.15
CA SER A 78 -0.18 -11.96 0.50
C SER A 78 0.69 -12.85 1.40
N GLU A 79 1.99 -12.90 1.12
CA GLU A 79 2.93 -13.77 1.84
C GLU A 79 3.43 -13.14 3.13
N TRP A 80 3.64 -11.82 3.14
CA TRP A 80 4.25 -11.10 4.25
C TRP A 80 3.26 -10.26 5.04
N LYS A 81 1.97 -10.13 4.70
CA LYS A 81 1.07 -9.26 5.49
C LYS A 81 1.03 -9.63 6.97
N ASN A 82 0.97 -10.92 7.29
CA ASN A 82 0.97 -11.35 8.68
C ASN A 82 2.35 -11.21 9.31
N ASN A 83 3.43 -11.62 8.63
CA ASN A 83 4.79 -11.48 9.13
C ASN A 83 5.24 -10.02 9.28
N PHE A 84 4.81 -9.14 8.38
CA PHE A 84 5.02 -7.70 8.44
C PHE A 84 4.24 -7.12 9.61
N ALA A 85 2.97 -7.48 9.78
CA ALA A 85 2.21 -7.04 10.95
C ALA A 85 2.85 -7.54 12.25
N GLU A 86 3.21 -8.81 12.34
CA GLU A 86 3.84 -9.39 13.54
C GLU A 86 5.21 -8.79 13.83
N HIS A 87 6.09 -8.67 12.84
CA HIS A 87 7.43 -8.12 13.07
C HIS A 87 7.40 -6.60 13.24
N PHE A 88 6.74 -5.88 12.34
CA PHE A 88 6.69 -4.42 12.38
C PHE A 88 5.84 -3.88 13.52
N LEU A 89 4.67 -4.47 13.79
CA LEU A 89 3.85 -4.06 14.94
C LEU A 89 4.36 -4.69 16.23
N GLY A 90 4.55 -6.01 16.24
CA GLY A 90 4.96 -6.80 17.41
C GLY A 90 6.33 -6.44 17.95
N GLU A 91 7.36 -6.43 17.10
CA GLU A 91 8.74 -6.26 17.54
C GLU A 91 9.23 -4.81 17.44
N GLU A 92 8.92 -4.09 16.37
CA GLU A 92 9.43 -2.71 16.20
C GLU A 92 8.54 -1.65 16.86
N PHE A 93 7.24 -1.66 16.58
CA PHE A 93 6.32 -0.63 17.07
C PHE A 93 6.08 -0.74 18.58
N PHE A 94 5.73 -1.92 19.10
CA PHE A 94 5.52 -2.08 20.54
C PHE A 94 6.79 -1.88 21.38
N ALA A 95 7.98 -2.13 20.81
CA ALA A 95 9.23 -1.86 21.52
C ALA A 95 9.47 -0.35 21.75
N ASN A 96 9.03 0.53 20.83
CA ASN A 96 9.10 1.97 21.03
C ASN A 96 8.00 2.74 20.28
N LEU A 97 6.80 2.72 20.87
CA LEU A 97 5.57 3.32 20.32
C LEU A 97 5.69 4.83 20.02
N LEU A 98 6.59 5.53 20.71
CA LEU A 98 6.75 6.98 20.61
C LEU A 98 7.82 7.42 19.62
N ASP A 99 8.56 6.48 19.01
CA ASP A 99 9.54 6.80 17.97
C ASP A 99 8.87 7.62 16.85
N ASN A 100 9.54 8.69 16.44
CA ASN A 100 9.07 9.62 15.43
C ASN A 100 8.80 8.93 14.08
N ARG A 101 9.48 7.82 13.77
CA ARG A 101 9.23 7.03 12.56
C ARG A 101 7.80 6.48 12.51
N PHE A 102 7.11 6.37 13.64
CA PHE A 102 5.74 5.83 13.72
C PHE A 102 4.64 6.90 13.85
N TYR A 103 4.95 8.18 13.61
CA TYR A 103 3.95 9.25 13.80
C TYR A 103 2.69 9.07 12.93
N ILE A 104 2.85 8.62 11.68
CA ILE A 104 1.71 8.36 10.77
C ILE A 104 0.83 7.23 11.30
N LEU A 105 1.46 6.18 11.84
CA LEU A 105 0.75 5.03 12.39
C LEU A 105 -0.07 5.43 13.62
N ARG A 106 0.54 6.17 14.56
CA ARG A 106 -0.14 6.75 15.74
C ARG A 106 -1.32 7.64 15.34
N GLY A 107 -1.11 8.55 14.39
CA GLY A 107 -2.17 9.43 13.90
C GLY A 107 -3.32 8.67 13.23
N THR A 108 -3.02 7.58 12.55
CA THR A 108 -4.04 6.73 11.91
C THR A 108 -4.82 5.91 12.93
N LEU A 109 -4.15 5.37 13.94
CA LEU A 109 -4.76 4.67 15.08
C LEU A 109 -5.73 5.57 15.84
N LEU A 110 -5.31 6.80 16.17
CA LEU A 110 -6.18 7.77 16.85
C LEU A 110 -7.45 8.06 16.04
N ARG A 111 -7.32 8.33 14.74
CA ARG A 111 -8.49 8.55 13.86
C ARG A 111 -9.41 7.33 13.79
N ALA A 112 -8.85 6.12 13.77
CA ALA A 112 -9.63 4.89 13.77
C ALA A 112 -10.40 4.71 15.08
N ILE A 113 -9.75 4.94 16.23
CA ILE A 113 -10.36 4.88 17.55
C ILE A 113 -11.49 5.91 17.68
N GLU A 114 -11.26 7.15 17.26
CA GLU A 114 -12.28 8.20 17.27
C GLU A 114 -13.49 7.85 16.40
N LYS A 115 -13.23 7.29 15.21
CA LYS A 115 -14.29 6.80 14.32
C LYS A 115 -15.11 5.71 14.99
N TRP A 116 -14.47 4.67 15.54
CA TRP A 116 -15.16 3.57 16.21
C TRP A 116 -15.92 4.02 17.45
N LYS A 117 -15.36 4.95 18.23
CA LYS A 117 -16.05 5.52 19.38
C LYS A 117 -17.33 6.22 18.97
N ARG A 118 -17.29 7.04 17.90
CA ARG A 118 -18.48 7.69 17.36
C ARG A 118 -19.52 6.68 16.88
N GLU A 119 -19.10 5.65 16.15
CA GLU A 119 -20.00 4.58 15.68
C GLU A 119 -20.66 3.83 16.85
N ALA A 120 -19.89 3.54 17.92
CA ALA A 120 -20.40 2.90 19.12
C ALA A 120 -21.37 3.79 19.90
N ASP A 121 -21.07 5.09 20.03
CA ASP A 121 -21.95 6.06 20.69
C ASP A 121 -23.26 6.24 19.91
N GLU A 122 -23.21 6.32 18.58
CA GLU A 122 -24.41 6.36 17.73
C GLU A 122 -25.27 5.09 17.87
N ALA A 123 -24.64 3.92 17.89
CA ALA A 123 -25.35 2.66 18.09
C ALA A 123 -26.01 2.58 19.48
N ARG A 124 -25.31 3.04 20.53
CA ARG A 124 -25.84 3.08 21.89
C ARG A 124 -27.03 4.03 22.01
N ASN A 125 -26.95 5.21 21.41
CA ASN A 125 -28.03 6.19 21.44
C ASN A 125 -29.27 5.66 20.71
N LYS A 126 -29.10 5.04 19.53
CA LYS A 126 -30.21 4.39 18.81
C LYS A 126 -30.87 3.25 19.61
N ALA A 127 -30.06 2.46 20.32
CA ALA A 127 -30.58 1.40 21.17
C ALA A 127 -31.40 1.96 22.35
N ALA A 128 -30.91 3.04 22.99
CA ALA A 128 -31.61 3.71 24.08
C ALA A 128 -32.94 4.35 23.64
N GLU A 129 -32.96 5.01 22.47
CA GLU A 129 -34.19 5.56 21.88
C GLU A 129 -35.23 4.46 21.57
N ALA A 130 -34.78 3.31 21.06
CA ALA A 130 -35.66 2.17 20.78
C ALA A 130 -36.24 1.55 22.07
N GLU A 131 -35.48 1.55 23.17
CA GLU A 131 -35.91 1.04 24.46
C GLU A 131 -36.92 1.98 25.14
N GLU A 132 -36.71 3.30 25.09
CA GLU A 132 -37.70 4.29 25.57
C GLU A 132 -39.03 4.22 24.80
N LEU A 133 -38.97 4.05 23.47
CA LEU A 133 -40.16 3.83 22.62
C LEU A 133 -40.90 2.53 22.96
N ALA A 134 -40.18 1.50 23.41
CA ALA A 134 -40.78 0.22 23.79
C ALA A 134 -41.38 0.22 25.21
N VAL A 135 -40.89 1.08 26.11
CA VAL A 135 -41.40 1.24 27.49
C VAL A 135 -42.55 2.26 27.57
N GLY A 136 -42.66 3.17 26.59
CA GLY A 136 -43.75 4.15 26.47
C GLY A 136 -45.05 3.65 25.82
N LEU A 137 -45.13 2.35 25.48
CA LEU A 137 -46.31 1.63 24.97
C LEU A 137 -46.84 0.66 26.03
#